data_AF-A0A1U7NRS5-F1
#
_entry.id   AF-A0A1U7NRS5-F1
#
_cell.length_a   1.000
_cell.length_b   1.000
_cell.length_c   1.000
_cell.angle_alpha   90.00
_cell.angle_beta   90.00
_cell.angle_gamma   90.00
#
_symmetry.space_group_name_H-M   'P 1'
#
loop_
_entity.id
_entity.type
_entity.pdbx_description
1 polymer ?
#
loop_
_entity_poly.entity_id
_entity_poly.type
_entity_poly.pdbx_seq_one_letter_code
_entity_poly.pdbx_strand_id
1 'polypeptide(L)' 'MARKVSQCSKNLLGAITYTRIKSVVETARLRNEDPVAVLMALRR' A
#
# COMPACT_ATOMS: atom_id res chain seq x y z
N MET A 1 -14.34 -17.77 6.57
CA MET A 1 -13.80 -16.42 6.81
C MET A 1 -13.37 -15.82 5.48
N ALA A 2 -14.20 -14.99 4.86
CA ALA A 2 -13.82 -14.34 3.59
C ALA A 2 -12.76 -13.28 3.90
N ARG A 3 -11.51 -13.50 3.46
CA ARG A 3 -10.48 -12.46 3.55
C ARG A 3 -10.98 -11.23 2.79
N LYS A 4 -11.00 -10.06 3.43
CA LYS A 4 -11.24 -8.79 2.71
C LYS A 4 -10.10 -8.60 1.72
N VAL A 5 -10.35 -8.96 0.46
CA VAL A 5 -9.44 -8.70 -0.65
C VAL A 5 -9.67 -7.28 -1.11
N SER A 6 -8.60 -6.48 -1.20
CA SER A 6 -8.69 -5.13 -1.74
C SER A 6 -9.28 -5.18 -3.15
N GLN A 7 -10.19 -4.26 -3.47
CA GLN A 7 -10.75 -4.19 -4.83
C GLN A 7 -9.65 -3.93 -5.87
N CYS A 8 -8.59 -3.22 -5.49
CA CYS A 8 -7.43 -2.98 -6.33
C CYS A 8 -6.67 -4.27 -6.66
N SER A 9 -6.75 -5.31 -5.83
CA SER A 9 -6.03 -6.58 -6.05
C SER A 9 -6.77 -7.62 -6.91
N LYS A 10 -7.84 -7.22 -7.63
CA LYS A 10 -8.62 -8.14 -8.49
C LYS A 10 -7.93 -8.50 -9.80
N ASN A 11 -6.96 -7.71 -10.26
CA ASN A 11 -6.13 -8.01 -11.43
C ASN A 11 -4.64 -7.98 -11.04
N LEU A 12 -3.78 -8.60 -11.87
CA LEU A 12 -2.35 -8.77 -11.56
C LEU A 12 -1.66 -7.43 -11.30
N LEU A 13 -1.88 -6.45 -12.17
CA LEU A 13 -1.29 -5.12 -12.04
C LEU A 13 -1.69 -4.43 -10.74
N GLY A 14 -2.97 -4.48 -10.41
CA GLY A 14 -3.51 -3.87 -9.20
C GLY A 14 -3.12 -4.63 -7.93
N ALA A 15 -2.93 -5.96 -7.99
CA ALA A 15 -2.38 -6.75 -6.89
C ALA A 15 -0.91 -6.38 -6.60
N ILE A 16 -0.10 -6.22 -7.65
CA ILE A 16 1.29 -5.74 -7.53
C ILE A 16 1.33 -4.34 -6.92
N THR A 17 0.49 -3.43 -7.45
CA THR A 17 0.41 -2.05 -6.99
C THR A 17 -0.05 -1.97 -5.54
N TYR A 18 -1.11 -2.70 -5.18
CA TYR A 18 -1.60 -2.78 -3.81
C TYR A 18 -0.54 -3.32 -2.85
N THR A 19 0.21 -4.35 -3.25
CA THR A 19 1.28 -4.93 -2.42
C THR A 19 2.40 -3.92 -2.16
N ARG A 20 2.80 -3.15 -3.18
CA ARG A 20 3.79 -2.07 -3.02
C ARG A 20 3.29 -0.98 -2.07
N ILE A 21 2.07 -0.46 -2.29
CA ILE A 21 1.47 0.57 -1.44
C ILE A 21 1.35 0.07 0.01
N LYS A 22 0.83 -1.15 0.20
CA LYS A 22 0.71 -1.76 1.53
C LYS A 22 2.06 -1.85 2.23
N SER A 23 3.10 -2.31 1.54
CA SER A 23 4.45 -2.41 2.11
C SER A 23 4.99 -1.06 2.58
N VAL A 24 4.80 -0.01 1.77
CA VAL A 24 5.23 1.36 2.12
C VAL A 24 4.45 1.87 3.34
N VAL A 25 3.13 1.70 3.36
CA VAL A 25 2.28 2.14 4.46
C VAL A 25 2.65 1.46 5.78
N GLU A 26 2.86 0.14 5.77
CA GLU A 26 3.25 -0.59 6.99
C GLU A 26 4.64 -0.17 7.47
N THR A 27 5.58 0.08 6.55
CA THR A 27 6.93 0.57 6.90
C THR A 27 6.88 1.97 7.50
N ALA A 28 6.11 2.88 6.93
CA ALA A 28 5.91 4.24 7.46
C ALA A 28 5.31 4.19 8.88
N ARG A 29 4.32 3.32 9.11
CA ARG A 29 3.74 3.11 10.45
C ARG A 29 4.76 2.61 11.47
N LEU A 30 5.59 1.64 11.12
CA LEU A 30 6.66 1.15 11.99
C LEU A 30 7.68 2.24 12.36
N ARG A 31 7.80 3.27 11.52
CA ARG A 31 8.67 4.43 11.72
C ARG A 31 7.99 5.63 12.37
N ASN A 32 6.70 5.54 12.71
CA ASN A 32 5.88 6.67 13.16
C ASN A 32 5.83 7.84 12.15
N GLU A 33 5.90 7.54 10.86
CA GLU A 33 5.76 8.51 9.77
C GLU A 33 4.31 8.54 9.25
N ASP A 34 3.87 9.69 8.71
CA ASP A 34 2.57 9.77 8.02
C ASP A 34 2.62 9.00 6.69
N PRO A 35 1.83 7.92 6.53
CA PRO A 35 1.91 7.09 5.33
C PRO A 35 1.54 7.83 4.04
N VAL A 36 0.66 8.83 4.12
CA VAL A 36 0.23 9.61 2.95
C VAL A 36 1.36 10.51 2.46
N ALA A 37 2.03 11.21 3.37
CA ALA A 37 3.19 12.04 3.07
C ALA A 37 4.33 11.23 2.43
N VAL A 38 4.62 10.04 2.98
CA VAL A 38 5.65 9.12 2.42
C VAL A 38 5.29 8.69 0.99
N LEU A 39 4.04 8.29 0.75
CA LEU A 39 3.58 7.93 -0.60
C LEU A 39 3.66 9.10 -1.58
N MET A 40 3.31 10.31 -1.15
CA MET A 40 3.42 11.52 -1.98
C MET A 40 4.89 11.84 -2.33
N ALA A 41 5.82 11.65 -1.40
CA ALA A 41 7.24 11.90 -1.63
C ALA A 41 7.87 10.96 -2.67
N LEU A 42 7.33 9.75 -2.81
CA LEU A 42 7.76 8.71 -3.77
C LEU A 42 7.23 8.93 -5.20
N ARG A 43 6.25 9.83 -5.39
CA ARG A 43 5.62 10.12 -6.69
C ARG A 43 6.47 11.06 -7.58
N ARG A 44 7.75 11.26 -7.25
CA ARG A 44 8.70 12.02 -8.06
C ARG A 44 9.15 11.22 -9.27
#